data_AF-A0A259IBD4-F1
#
_entry.id   AF-A0A259IBD4-F1
#
_cell.length_a   1.000
_cell.length_b   1.000
_cell.length_c   1.000
_cell.angle_alpha   90.00
_cell.angle_beta   90.00
_cell.angle_gamma   90.00
#
_symmetry.space_group_name_H-M   'P 1'
#
loop_
_entity.id
_entity.type
_entity.pdbx_description
1 polymer ?
#
loop_
_entity_poly.entity_id
_entity_poly.type
_entity_poly.pdbx_seq_one_letter_code
_entity_poly.pdbx_strand_id
1 'polypeptide(L)'
;MAANGLRLSGWLAVNALVALGLLAAITGALGGFSLRGTMLQLANLAAHFETAPPARQHDFGVLIAALWSAGFAGTGFFRRASLLRALEQGSDAR
;
A
#
# COMPACT_ATOMS: atom_id res chain seq x y z
N MET A 1 -24.90 -12.31 5.64
CA MET A 1 -24.20 -11.01 5.63
C MET A 1 -22.75 -11.11 6.11
N ALA A 2 -22.45 -11.88 7.17
CA ALA A 2 -21.09 -12.02 7.71
C ALA A 2 -20.04 -12.52 6.69
N ALA A 3 -20.37 -13.49 5.83
CA ALA A 3 -19.43 -14.05 4.84
C ALA A 3 -18.94 -13.02 3.80
N ASN A 4 -19.82 -12.14 3.32
CA ASN A 4 -19.43 -11.08 2.37
C ASN A 4 -18.57 -10.01 3.04
N GLY A 5 -18.84 -9.70 4.31
CA GLY A 5 -18.01 -8.77 5.09
C GLY A 5 -16.57 -9.27 5.24
N LEU A 6 -16.39 -10.57 5.55
CA LEU A 6 -15.06 -11.17 5.66
C LEU A 6 -14.30 -11.23 4.33
N ARG A 7 -15.01 -11.51 3.22
CA ARG A 7 -14.41 -11.51 1.87
C ARG A 7 -13.97 -10.10 1.46
N LEU A 8 -14.80 -9.09 1.73
CA LEU A 8 -14.46 -7.70 1.46
C LEU A 8 -13.26 -7.26 2.30
N SER A 9 -13.25 -7.55 3.60
CA SER A 9 -12.12 -7.17 4.47
C SER A 9 -10.82 -7.85 4.04
N GLY A 10 -10.86 -9.14 3.68
CA GLY A 10 -9.70 -9.85 3.13
C GLY A 10 -9.23 -9.23 1.81
N TRP A 11 -10.15 -8.84 0.92
CA TRP A 11 -9.80 -8.18 -0.33
C TRP A 11 -9.11 -6.83 -0.10
N LEU A 12 -9.65 -6.01 0.80
CA LEU A 12 -9.08 -4.72 1.21
C LEU A 12 -7.70 -4.90 1.84
N ALA A 13 -7.56 -5.83 2.79
CA ALA A 13 -6.31 -6.10 3.48
C ALA A 13 -5.19 -6.51 2.52
N VAL A 14 -5.49 -7.39 1.55
CA VAL A 14 -4.49 -7.79 0.55
C VAL A 14 -4.11 -6.62 -0.36
N ASN A 15 -5.05 -5.77 -0.80
CA ASN A 15 -4.69 -4.59 -1.60
C ASN A 15 -3.82 -3.61 -0.81
N ALA A 16 -4.14 -3.38 0.47
CA ALA A 16 -3.35 -2.55 1.36
C ALA A 16 -1.93 -3.08 1.53
N LEU A 17 -1.79 -4.40 1.73
CA LEU A 17 -0.48 -5.04 1.88
C LEU A 17 0.33 -5.04 0.58
N VAL A 18 -0.32 -5.23 -0.57
CA VAL A 18 0.36 -5.12 -1.88
C VAL A 18 0.82 -3.69 -2.12
N ALA A 19 0.00 -2.68 -1.81
CA ALA A 19 0.40 -1.28 -1.93
C ALA A 19 1.60 -0.94 -1.03
N LEU A 20 1.63 -1.45 0.21
CA LEU A 20 2.81 -1.35 1.09
C LEU A 20 4.02 -2.08 0.50
N GLY A 21 3.81 -3.27 -0.06
CA GLY A 21 4.87 -4.04 -0.74
C GLY A 21 5.44 -3.31 -1.95
N LEU A 22 4.63 -2.57 -2.71
CA LEU A 22 5.10 -1.73 -3.81
C LEU A 22 5.98 -0.58 -3.32
N LEU A 23 5.58 0.09 -2.22
CA LEU A 23 6.43 1.11 -1.59
C LEU A 23 7.77 0.50 -1.13
N ALA A 24 7.71 -0.66 -0.47
CA ALA A 24 8.91 -1.36 -0.03
C ALA A 24 9.81 -1.76 -1.22
N ALA A 25 9.22 -2.21 -2.33
CA ALA A 25 9.95 -2.56 -3.55
C ALA A 25 10.61 -1.33 -4.20
N ILE A 26 9.95 -0.18 -4.22
CA ILE A 26 10.53 1.09 -4.70
C ILE A 26 11.72 1.48 -3.82
N THR A 27 11.56 1.48 -2.50
CA THR A 27 12.66 1.79 -1.57
C THR A 27 13.81 0.80 -1.72
N GLY A 28 13.50 -0.49 -1.92
CA GLY A 28 14.49 -1.52 -2.22
C GLY A 28 15.25 -1.25 -3.52
N ALA A 29 14.54 -0.83 -4.58
CA ALA A 29 15.16 -0.45 -5.85
C ALA A 29 16.07 0.78 -5.70
N LEU A 30 15.66 1.79 -4.93
CA LEU A 30 16.50 2.95 -4.60
C LEU A 30 17.75 2.56 -3.78
N GLY A 31 17.65 1.50 -2.97
CA GLY A 31 18.75 0.88 -2.26
C GLY A 31 19.64 -0.04 -3.10
N GLY A 32 19.44 -0.09 -4.42
CA GLY A 32 20.18 -0.97 -5.33
C GLY A 32 19.90 -2.46 -5.08
N PHE A 33 18.68 -2.79 -4.64
CA PHE A 33 18.25 -4.15 -4.26
C PHE A 33 19.10 -4.80 -3.16
N SER A 34 19.74 -3.98 -2.31
CA SER A 34 20.51 -4.44 -1.17
C SER A 34 19.89 -3.97 0.14
N LEU A 35 19.91 -4.81 1.18
CA LEU A 35 19.39 -4.41 2.50
C LEU A 35 20.16 -3.20 3.05
N ARG A 36 21.50 -3.22 2.94
CA ARG A 36 22.37 -2.12 3.38
C ARG A 36 22.06 -0.82 2.66
N GLY A 37 21.94 -0.84 1.33
CA GLY A 37 21.60 0.34 0.55
C GLY A 37 20.20 0.86 0.87
N THR A 38 19.23 -0.05 1.03
CA THR A 38 17.85 0.30 1.41
C THR A 38 17.81 1.00 2.78
N MET A 39 18.49 0.45 3.78
CA MET A 39 18.57 1.04 5.11
C MET A 39 19.31 2.39 5.11
N LEU A 40 20.33 2.55 4.27
CA LEU A 40 21.01 3.83 4.08
C LEU A 40 20.05 4.90 3.52
N GLN A 41 19.26 4.55 2.50
CA GLN A 41 18.26 5.47 1.94
C GLN A 41 17.19 5.83 2.97
N LEU A 42 16.72 4.87 3.76
CA LEU A 42 15.77 5.11 4.85
C LEU A 42 16.35 6.02 5.93
N ALA A 43 17.61 5.81 6.33
CA ALA A 43 18.28 6.66 7.31
C ALA A 43 18.44 8.10 6.81
N ASN A 44 18.84 8.28 5.54
CA ASN A 44 18.94 9.60 4.91
C ASN A 44 17.57 10.30 4.86
N LEU A 45 16.53 9.55 4.51
CA LEU A 45 15.16 10.08 4.45
C LEU A 45 14.66 10.52 5.83
N ALA A 46 14.89 9.70 6.87
CA ALA A 46 14.51 10.02 8.23
C ALA A 46 15.22 11.30 8.73
N ALA A 47 16.54 11.40 8.53
CA ALA A 47 17.31 12.58 8.92
C ALA A 47 16.82 13.86 8.22
N HIS A 48 16.47 13.77 6.93
CA HIS A 48 15.90 14.90 6.19
C HIS A 48 14.47 15.24 6.60
N PHE A 49 13.67 14.25 7.02
CA PHE A 49 12.33 14.48 7.53
C PHE A 49 12.37 15.19 8.89
N GLU A 50 13.22 14.74 9.82
CA GLU A 50 13.36 15.35 11.15
C GLU A 50 13.84 16.81 11.10
N THR A 51 14.73 17.12 10.16
CA THR A 51 15.26 18.47 9.98
C THR A 51 14.34 19.39 9.16
N ALA A 52 13.26 18.87 8.58
CA ALA A 52 12.33 19.64 7.78
C ALA A 52 11.35 20.46 8.65
N PRO A 53 10.97 21.68 8.22
CA PRO A 53 9.87 22.44 8.82
C PRO A 53 8.55 21.66 8.80
N PRO A 54 7.62 21.92 9.74
CA PRO A 54 6.36 21.19 9.86
C PRO A 54 5.53 21.13 8.58
N ALA A 55 5.50 22.20 7.78
CA ALA A 55 4.80 22.22 6.49
C ALA A 55 5.35 21.16 5.52
N ARG A 56 6.68 21.02 5.43
CA ARG A 56 7.31 20.03 4.55
C ARG A 56 7.13 18.59 5.06
N GLN A 57 7.07 18.39 6.37
CA GLN A 57 6.75 17.09 6.96
C GLN A 57 5.32 16.66 6.63
N HIS A 58 4.36 17.59 6.72
CA HIS A 58 2.98 17.34 6.32
C HIS A 58 2.89 16.98 4.83
N ASP A 59 3.53 17.77 3.95
CA ASP A 59 3.54 17.51 2.50
C ASP A 59 4.16 16.15 2.18
N PHE A 60 5.23 15.77 2.88
CA PHE A 60 5.81 14.43 2.76
C PHE A 60 4.80 13.33 3.16
N GLY A 61 4.09 13.51 4.27
CA GLY A 61 3.03 12.59 4.70
C GLY A 61 1.92 12.44 3.65
N VAL A 62 1.51 13.56 3.04
CA VAL A 62 0.53 13.58 1.95
C VAL A 62 1.06 12.82 0.72
N LEU A 63 2.32 13.01 0.34
CA LEU A 63 2.93 12.29 -0.79
C LEU A 63 2.98 10.78 -0.57
N ILE A 64 3.39 10.33 0.62
CA ILE A 64 3.42 8.90 0.95
C ILE A 64 2.00 8.31 0.95
N ALA A 65 1.03 9.02 1.54
CA ALA A 65 -0.37 8.60 1.55
C ALA A 65 -0.95 8.54 0.13
N ALA A 66 -0.64 9.52 -0.73
CA ALA A 66 -1.06 9.54 -2.12
C ALA A 66 -0.47 8.39 -2.92
N LEU A 67 0.83 8.10 -2.76
CA LEU A 67 1.50 6.99 -3.45
C LEU A 67 0.94 5.63 -3.00
N TRP A 68 0.74 5.45 -1.69
CA TRP A 68 0.08 4.26 -1.16
C TRP A 68 -1.35 4.12 -1.70
N SER A 69 -2.13 5.20 -1.71
CA SER A 69 -3.51 5.21 -2.20
C SER A 69 -3.59 4.90 -3.70
N ALA A 70 -2.66 5.42 -4.49
CA ALA A 70 -2.54 5.11 -5.92
C ALA A 70 -2.22 3.62 -6.14
N GLY A 71 -1.29 3.06 -5.37
CA GLY A 71 -0.99 1.63 -5.39
C GLY A 71 -2.18 0.77 -4.97
N PHE A 72 -2.91 1.18 -3.93
CA PHE A 72 -4.12 0.51 -3.46
C PHE A 72 -5.24 0.54 -4.51
N ALA A 73 -5.50 1.70 -5.11
CA ALA A 73 -6.50 1.86 -6.15
C ALA A 73 -6.14 1.06 -7.41
N GLY A 74 -4.86 1.10 -7.82
CA GLY A 74 -4.35 0.33 -8.96
C GLY A 74 -4.49 -1.18 -8.75
N THR A 75 -4.02 -1.68 -7.60
CA THR A 75 -4.15 -3.11 -7.24
C THR A 75 -5.60 -3.54 -7.14
N GLY A 76 -6.46 -2.71 -6.52
CA GLY A 76 -7.89 -2.93 -6.46
C GLY A 76 -8.54 -2.98 -7.85
N PHE A 77 -8.19 -2.06 -8.74
CA PHE A 77 -8.68 -2.06 -10.12
C PHE A 77 -8.30 -3.35 -10.86
N PHE A 78 -7.04 -3.81 -10.76
CA PHE A 78 -6.63 -5.07 -11.39
C PHE A 78 -7.27 -6.30 -10.72
N ARG A 79 -7.49 -6.28 -9.40
CA ARG A 79 -8.12 -7.37 -8.63
C ARG A 79 -9.64 -7.28 -8.55
N ARG A 80 -10.28 -6.38 -9.30
CA ARG A 80 -11.74 -6.17 -9.27
C ARG A 80 -12.53 -7.45 -9.59
N ALA A 81 -12.06 -8.25 -10.54
CA ALA A 81 -12.71 -9.51 -10.92
C ALA A 81 -12.72 -10.53 -9.78
N SER A 82 -11.69 -10.52 -8.92
CA SER A 82 -11.64 -11.38 -7.73
C SER A 82 -12.71 -10.98 -6.71
N LEU A 83 -13.00 -9.69 -6.56
CA LEU A 83 -14.03 -9.20 -5.64
C LEU A 83 -15.42 -9.55 -6.14
N LEU A 84 -15.70 -9.29 -7.43
CA LEU A 84 -17.01 -9.59 -8.04
C LEU A 84 -17.37 -11.07 -7.89
N ARG A 85 -16.45 -11.98 -8.24
CA ARG A 85 -16.64 -13.42 -8.05
C ARG A 85 -16.89 -13.80 -6.59
N ALA A 86 -16.16 -13.18 -5.66
CA ALA A 86 -16.31 -13.45 -4.23
C ALA A 86 -17.67 -12.96 -3.69
N LEU A 87 -18.27 -11.93 -4.28
CA LEU A 87 -19.59 -11.43 -3.92
C LEU A 87 -20.71 -12.29 -4.54
N GLU A 88 -20.57 -12.68 -5.80
CA GLU A 88 -21.50 -13.58 -6.51
C GLU A 88 -21.65 -14.92 -5.78
N GLN A 89 -20.53 -15.58 -5.43
CA GLN A 89 -20.54 -16.83 -4.65
C GLN A 89 -21.19 -16.69 -3.27
N GLY A 90 -21.25 -15.49 -2.71
CA GLY A 90 -21.90 -15.22 -1.43
C GLY A 90 -23.40 -14.93 -1.57
N SER A 91 -23.86 -14.66 -2.79
CA SER A 91 -25.27 -14.54 -3.17
C SER A 91 -25.89 -15.91 -3.41
N ASP A 92 -25.20 -16.79 -4.13
CA ASP A 92 -25.69 -18.14 -4.48
C ASP A 92 -25.76 -19.11 -3.29
N ALA A 93 -25.05 -18.80 -2.20
CA ALA A 93 -25.04 -19.59 -0.97
C ALA A 93 -26.15 -19.22 0.03
N ARG A 94 -27.09 -18.33 -0.36
CA ARG A 94 -28.29 -17.96 0.41
C ARG A 94 -29.54 -18.51 -0.24
#